data_AF-A0A7X8LJ94-F1
#
_entry.id   AF-A0A7X8LJ94-F1
#
_cell.length_a   1.000
_cell.length_b   1.000
_cell.length_c   1.000
_cell.angle_alpha   90.00
_cell.angle_beta   90.00
_cell.angle_gamma   90.00
#
_symmetry.space_group_name_H-M   'P 1'
#
loop_
_entity.id
_entity.type
_entity.pdbx_description
1 polymer ?
#
loop_
_entity_poly.entity_id
_entity_poly.type
_entity_poly.pdbx_seq_one_letter_code
_entity_poly.pdbx_strand_id
1 'polypeptide(L)'
;MARKGTLSKIVRNALPLFAAVVMVVSIGVLLTPIFFGSGSRERPADGVSGELRVAEKEKPAAVVAEVAVDKKPSGAVALVAKQSGVVNAEAVAVVVDATEAAQERAIERWEGLVDAAEELTEAPGVEMAETFKKAFDAMTLENKEDNIDYALHLLPDSQFAVLYLILFNKNEDYDILDSILCDALNREESIKMPLLRELRKDKEHPLWEEVDRILEVIDDD
;
A
#
# COMPACT_ATOMS: atom_id res chain seq x y z
N MET A 1 59.12 -40.22 20.17
CA MET A 1 58.68 -38.96 20.79
C MET A 1 57.26 -38.66 20.34
N ALA A 2 56.33 -38.57 21.29
CA ALA A 2 54.93 -38.25 21.05
C ALA A 2 54.67 -36.76 21.27
N ARG A 3 53.77 -36.17 20.46
CA ARG A 3 52.79 -35.10 20.75
C ARG A 3 52.08 -34.81 19.41
N LYS A 4 50.89 -35.37 19.16
CA LYS A 4 49.53 -34.91 19.56
C LYS A 4 49.13 -33.59 18.89
N GLY A 5 48.00 -33.65 18.19
CA GLY A 5 47.29 -32.61 17.45
C GLY A 5 46.46 -33.30 16.35
N THR A 6 45.50 -34.17 16.69
CA THR A 6 44.09 -33.81 16.96
C THR A 6 43.46 -33.22 15.70
N LEU A 7 42.83 -34.09 14.87
CA LEU A 7 41.36 -34.16 14.64
C LEU A 7 40.83 -32.91 13.89
N SER A 8 39.96 -32.95 12.89
CA SER A 8 39.14 -33.98 12.24
C SER A 8 38.43 -33.19 11.13
N LYS A 9 38.61 -33.54 9.85
CA LYS A 9 37.53 -34.04 8.97
C LYS A 9 36.19 -33.27 8.98
N ILE A 10 35.79 -32.90 7.75
CA ILE A 10 34.40 -32.77 7.22
C ILE A 10 33.76 -31.42 7.58
N VAL A 11 33.30 -30.60 6.62
CA VAL A 11 31.98 -30.64 5.93
C VAL A 11 32.13 -29.76 4.65
N ARG A 12 32.19 -30.27 3.41
CA ARG A 12 31.11 -30.50 2.41
C ARG A 12 29.92 -29.53 2.41
N ASN A 13 29.70 -28.91 1.24
CA ASN A 13 28.45 -28.32 0.74
C ASN A 13 27.93 -27.04 1.43
N ALA A 14 27.97 -25.94 0.68
CA ALA A 14 26.94 -24.91 0.76
C ALA A 14 26.35 -24.72 -0.64
N LEU A 15 25.22 -25.38 -0.87
CA LEU A 15 24.27 -25.07 -1.94
C LEU A 15 23.57 -23.72 -1.61
N PRO A 16 22.97 -23.03 -2.59
CA PRO A 16 22.39 -21.72 -2.41
C PRO A 16 21.06 -21.81 -1.65
N LEU A 17 20.88 -20.96 -0.65
CA LEU A 17 19.62 -20.77 0.08
C LEU A 17 18.79 -19.68 -0.62
N PHE A 18 18.32 -19.96 -1.84
CA PHE A 18 17.16 -19.30 -2.43
C PHE A 18 15.95 -20.19 -2.16
N ALA A 19 15.23 -19.96 -1.05
CA ALA A 19 13.82 -20.31 -0.85
C ALA A 19 13.48 -20.27 0.65
N ALA A 20 12.90 -19.16 1.12
CA ALA A 20 11.95 -19.15 2.25
C ALA A 20 11.40 -17.74 2.52
N VAL A 21 10.56 -17.19 1.63
CA VAL A 21 9.62 -16.12 2.02
C VAL A 21 8.32 -16.29 1.25
N VAL A 22 7.51 -17.30 1.61
CA VAL A 22 6.07 -17.35 1.31
C VAL A 22 5.37 -18.21 2.37
N MET A 23 4.16 -17.79 2.79
CA MET A 23 3.15 -18.45 3.64
C MET A 23 3.33 -18.27 5.17
N VAL A 24 2.40 -17.72 5.96
CA VAL A 24 0.92 -17.63 5.88
C VAL A 24 0.42 -16.45 6.74
N VAL A 25 -0.37 -15.53 6.18
CA VAL A 25 -1.32 -14.70 6.96
C VAL A 25 -2.73 -15.10 6.53
N SER A 26 -3.29 -16.11 7.20
CA SER A 26 -4.70 -16.49 7.07
C SER A 26 -5.53 -15.50 7.89
N ILE A 27 -6.04 -14.46 7.24
CA ILE A 27 -7.12 -13.65 7.81
C ILE A 27 -8.40 -14.46 7.75
N GLY A 28 -8.94 -14.76 8.94
CA GLY A 28 -10.21 -15.44 9.11
C GLY A 28 -11.36 -14.58 8.59
N VAL A 29 -11.93 -14.97 7.46
CA VAL A 29 -13.27 -14.56 7.06
C VAL A 29 -14.24 -15.65 7.55
N LEU A 30 -14.95 -15.34 8.64
CA LEU A 30 -16.09 -16.09 9.12
C LEU A 30 -17.23 -16.00 8.10
N LEU A 31 -17.32 -17.00 7.22
CA LEU A 31 -18.51 -17.28 6.43
C LEU A 31 -19.62 -17.81 7.35
N THR A 32 -20.69 -17.04 7.52
CA THR A 32 -21.97 -17.57 7.97
C THR A 32 -22.79 -18.00 6.75
N PRO A 33 -23.23 -19.26 6.67
CA PRO A 33 -24.14 -19.69 5.60
C PRO A 33 -25.59 -19.34 5.98
N ILE A 34 -26.24 -18.47 5.20
CA ILE A 34 -27.69 -18.38 5.18
C ILE A 34 -28.19 -19.40 4.15
N PHE A 35 -28.61 -20.55 4.65
CA PHE A 35 -29.38 -21.56 3.92
C PHE A 35 -30.76 -21.61 4.58
N PHE A 36 -31.82 -21.21 3.88
CA PHE A 36 -33.16 -21.83 3.87
C PHE A 36 -34.13 -20.97 3.06
N GLY A 37 -34.71 -21.53 2.01
CA GLY A 37 -35.73 -20.86 1.21
C GLY A 37 -36.04 -21.59 -0.10
N SER A 38 -36.39 -22.87 0.00
CA SER A 38 -36.87 -23.69 -1.11
C SER A 38 -38.28 -23.27 -1.54
N GLY A 39 -38.47 -23.14 -2.85
CA GLY A 39 -39.65 -23.70 -3.52
C GLY A 39 -40.76 -22.73 -3.92
N SER A 40 -40.77 -22.35 -5.20
CA SER A 40 -41.90 -22.44 -6.17
C SER A 40 -41.41 -21.81 -7.48
N ARG A 41 -40.83 -22.57 -8.41
CA ARG A 41 -41.54 -23.28 -9.50
C ARG A 41 -42.77 -22.53 -10.00
N GLU A 42 -42.58 -21.74 -11.05
CA GLU A 42 -43.39 -21.79 -12.28
C GLU A 42 -42.69 -21.02 -13.41
N ARG A 43 -42.55 -21.69 -14.55
CA ARG A 43 -42.24 -21.20 -15.91
C ARG A 43 -43.26 -21.93 -16.81
N PRO A 44 -43.44 -21.52 -18.07
CA PRO A 44 -43.69 -20.18 -18.59
C PRO A 44 -44.90 -20.23 -19.55
N ALA A 45 -45.29 -19.09 -20.14
CA ALA A 45 -45.67 -18.93 -21.55
C ALA A 45 -46.68 -17.79 -21.74
N ASP A 46 -46.73 -17.35 -22.99
CA ASP A 46 -47.51 -16.25 -23.56
C ASP A 46 -46.94 -14.87 -23.21
N GLY A 47 -46.36 -14.09 -24.12
CA GLY A 47 -46.55 -14.03 -25.56
C GLY A 47 -46.80 -12.57 -25.92
N VAL A 48 -46.44 -12.22 -27.16
CA VAL A 48 -46.80 -10.98 -27.88
C VAL A 48 -45.79 -9.82 -27.83
N SER A 49 -45.38 -9.50 -29.06
CA SER A 49 -44.59 -8.40 -29.59
C SER A 49 -45.00 -6.98 -29.16
N GLY A 50 -44.08 -6.05 -29.34
CA GLY A 50 -44.39 -4.65 -29.64
C GLY A 50 -43.45 -3.69 -28.91
N GLU A 51 -42.38 -3.23 -29.56
CA GLU A 51 -42.31 -1.96 -30.28
C GLU A 51 -41.97 -0.74 -29.37
N LEU A 52 -40.73 -0.27 -29.55
CA LEU A 52 -40.26 1.11 -29.54
C LEU A 52 -41.16 2.19 -28.90
N ARG A 53 -40.66 2.90 -27.87
CA ARG A 53 -40.78 4.37 -27.78
C ARG A 53 -39.85 5.01 -26.75
N VAL A 54 -39.29 6.14 -27.17
CA VAL A 54 -38.43 7.11 -26.49
C VAL A 54 -39.29 8.16 -25.75
N ALA A 55 -38.64 8.88 -24.80
CA ALA A 55 -39.05 10.15 -24.14
C ALA A 55 -40.02 10.01 -22.95
N GLU A 56 -40.02 10.83 -21.89
CA GLU A 56 -39.21 11.94 -21.34
C GLU A 56 -39.96 12.37 -20.04
N LYS A 57 -39.26 12.88 -19.00
CA LYS A 57 -39.78 13.64 -17.82
C LYS A 57 -40.75 12.87 -16.89
N GLU A 58 -40.88 13.13 -15.59
CA GLU A 58 -40.76 14.36 -14.79
C GLU A 58 -40.64 14.02 -13.28
N LYS A 59 -39.97 14.91 -12.54
CA LYS A 59 -39.95 15.08 -11.06
C LYS A 59 -41.32 15.67 -10.59
N PRO A 60 -41.68 15.94 -9.30
CA PRO A 60 -41.30 15.46 -7.94
C PRO A 60 -42.52 14.89 -7.15
N ALA A 61 -42.34 14.42 -5.91
CA ALA A 61 -43.03 14.95 -4.70
C ALA A 61 -42.77 14.08 -3.46
N ALA A 62 -42.42 14.76 -2.37
CA ALA A 62 -42.23 14.23 -1.02
C ALA A 62 -43.57 13.97 -0.31
N VAL A 63 -43.62 12.98 0.58
CA VAL A 63 -44.50 13.02 1.76
C VAL A 63 -43.76 12.42 2.97
N VAL A 64 -43.74 13.23 4.01
CA VAL A 64 -43.21 13.03 5.36
C VAL A 64 -44.21 12.22 6.19
N ALA A 65 -43.72 11.32 7.06
CA ALA A 65 -44.44 10.95 8.28
C ALA A 65 -43.46 10.58 9.42
N GLU A 66 -43.59 11.37 10.49
CA GLU A 66 -42.92 11.41 11.81
C GLU A 66 -43.33 10.21 12.70
N VAL A 67 -42.40 9.50 13.35
CA VAL A 67 -41.97 9.59 14.79
C VAL A 67 -42.85 8.90 15.86
N ALA A 68 -42.21 7.97 16.60
CA ALA A 68 -42.23 7.79 18.08
C ALA A 68 -41.15 6.73 18.45
N VAL A 69 -39.98 7.03 19.04
CA VAL A 69 -39.64 7.32 20.46
C VAL A 69 -39.98 6.10 21.38
N ASP A 70 -39.06 5.42 22.10
CA ASP A 70 -38.15 5.93 23.16
C ASP A 70 -37.14 4.85 23.68
N LYS A 71 -36.10 5.32 24.41
CA LYS A 71 -35.18 4.67 25.39
C LYS A 71 -33.75 4.19 25.02
N LYS A 72 -32.83 5.18 24.85
CA LYS A 72 -31.55 5.49 25.56
C LYS A 72 -30.65 4.37 26.21
N PRO A 73 -29.34 4.60 26.47
CA PRO A 73 -28.18 4.78 25.57
C PRO A 73 -26.93 3.90 25.92
N SER A 74 -25.99 3.78 24.99
CA SER A 74 -24.56 3.49 25.24
C SER A 74 -23.81 3.94 23.97
N GLY A 75 -22.77 4.76 23.93
CA GLY A 75 -21.86 5.32 24.93
C GLY A 75 -20.51 5.49 24.21
N ALA A 76 -20.07 6.75 24.06
CA ALA A 76 -18.72 7.19 23.62
C ALA A 76 -18.33 7.01 22.13
N VAL A 77 -18.67 8.00 21.29
CA VAL A 77 -17.78 8.74 20.33
C VAL A 77 -18.63 9.56 19.35
N ALA A 78 -19.41 10.53 19.84
CA ALA A 78 -20.14 11.46 18.97
C ALA A 78 -20.56 12.73 19.73
N LEU A 79 -19.63 13.38 20.43
CA LEU A 79 -19.93 14.61 21.18
C LEU A 79 -18.78 15.62 21.14
N VAL A 80 -18.24 15.95 19.96
CA VAL A 80 -17.58 17.26 19.73
C VAL A 80 -17.73 17.68 18.27
N ALA A 81 -18.96 17.94 17.78
CA ALA A 81 -19.12 18.62 16.47
C ALA A 81 -20.47 19.33 16.30
N LYS A 82 -21.23 19.55 17.39
CA LYS A 82 -22.52 20.23 17.29
C LYS A 82 -22.84 21.08 18.51
N GLN A 83 -21.94 22.03 18.81
CA GLN A 83 -22.28 23.18 19.63
C GLN A 83 -21.31 24.33 19.33
N SER A 84 -21.90 25.44 18.84
CA SER A 84 -21.37 26.81 18.77
C SER A 84 -20.00 27.02 18.13
N GLY A 85 -20.02 27.66 16.95
CA GLY A 85 -18.86 28.19 16.25
C GLY A 85 -18.18 29.34 16.99
N VAL A 86 -17.43 28.99 18.03
CA VAL A 86 -16.26 29.75 18.48
C VAL A 86 -15.13 28.75 18.50
N VAL A 87 -14.49 28.55 17.34
CA VAL A 87 -13.17 27.93 17.32
C VAL A 87 -12.26 28.87 18.09
N ASN A 88 -11.80 28.44 19.27
CA ASN A 88 -10.85 29.21 20.03
C ASN A 88 -9.55 29.25 19.20
N ALA A 89 -9.24 30.42 18.63
CA ALA A 89 -8.09 30.60 17.73
C ALA A 89 -6.77 30.14 18.37
N GLU A 90 -6.65 30.24 19.69
CA GLU A 90 -5.49 29.78 20.45
C GLU A 90 -5.39 28.25 20.48
N ALA A 91 -6.52 27.54 20.63
CA ALA A 91 -6.55 26.08 20.59
C ALA A 91 -6.28 25.54 19.18
N VAL A 92 -6.72 26.26 18.14
CA VAL A 92 -6.41 25.91 16.74
C VAL A 92 -4.93 26.13 16.45
N ALA A 93 -4.35 27.26 16.88
CA ALA A 93 -2.93 27.54 16.68
C ALA A 93 -2.02 26.48 17.35
N VAL A 94 -2.34 26.05 18.57
CA VAL A 94 -1.56 25.00 19.27
C VAL A 94 -1.64 23.64 18.54
N VAL A 95 -2.79 23.30 17.97
CA VAL A 95 -2.94 22.05 17.22
C VAL A 95 -2.19 22.13 15.87
N VAL A 96 -2.27 23.26 15.18
CA VAL A 96 -1.54 23.47 13.91
C VAL A 96 -0.03 23.39 14.14
N ASP A 97 0.49 24.11 15.14
CA ASP A 97 1.91 24.07 15.53
C ASP A 97 2.36 22.65 15.90
N ALA A 98 1.54 21.91 16.64
CA ALA A 98 1.84 20.51 16.96
C ALA A 98 1.83 19.59 15.73
N THR A 99 0.99 19.85 14.73
CA THR A 99 0.97 19.09 13.47
C THR A 99 2.15 19.42 12.57
N GLU A 100 2.53 20.69 12.47
CA GLU A 100 3.71 21.13 11.70
C GLU A 100 4.99 20.55 12.32
N ALA A 101 5.16 20.66 13.63
CA ALA A 101 6.29 20.06 14.34
C ALA A 101 6.31 18.52 14.27
N ALA A 102 5.16 17.87 14.05
CA ALA A 102 5.12 16.42 13.84
C ALA A 102 5.54 16.04 12.41
N GLN A 103 5.20 16.86 11.42
CA GLN A 103 5.64 16.68 10.04
C GLN A 103 7.14 16.91 9.89
N GLU A 104 7.68 17.98 10.48
CA GLU A 104 9.13 18.24 10.48
C GLU A 104 9.91 17.05 11.06
N ARG A 105 9.47 16.50 12.19
CA ARG A 105 10.06 15.27 12.78
C ARG A 105 9.92 14.03 11.90
N ALA A 106 8.88 13.94 11.08
CA ALA A 106 8.71 12.82 10.15
C ALA A 106 9.70 12.93 8.98
N ILE A 107 9.89 14.14 8.44
CA ILE A 107 10.88 14.44 7.40
C ILE A 107 12.29 14.18 7.93
N GLU A 108 12.68 14.78 9.07
CA GLU A 108 14.01 14.57 9.67
C GLU A 108 14.30 13.07 9.90
N ARG A 109 13.29 12.30 10.28
CA ARG A 109 13.42 10.86 10.45
C ARG A 109 13.65 10.15 9.12
N TRP A 110 12.95 10.55 8.06
CA TRP A 110 13.12 10.00 6.73
C TRP A 110 14.51 10.32 6.17
N GLU A 111 14.88 11.60 6.15
CA GLU A 111 16.19 12.06 5.67
C GLU A 111 17.33 11.37 6.42
N GLY A 112 17.25 11.30 7.76
CA GLY A 112 18.26 10.60 8.55
C GLY A 112 18.34 9.10 8.29
N LEU A 113 17.27 8.45 7.81
CA LEU A 113 17.31 7.05 7.38
C LEU A 113 17.98 6.91 6.00
N VAL A 114 17.68 7.82 5.08
CA VAL A 114 18.29 7.87 3.74
C VAL A 114 19.80 8.10 3.86
N ASP A 115 20.22 9.09 4.65
CA ASP A 115 21.62 9.42 4.89
C ASP A 115 22.37 8.21 5.50
N ALA A 116 21.75 7.57 6.49
CA ALA A 116 22.34 6.39 7.12
C ALA A 116 22.44 5.21 6.13
N ALA A 117 21.50 5.08 5.19
CA ALA A 117 21.53 4.02 4.19
C ALA A 117 22.63 4.28 3.14
N GLU A 118 22.86 5.52 2.72
CA GLU A 118 23.91 5.88 1.76
C GLU A 118 25.29 5.30 2.15
N GLU A 119 25.60 5.28 3.45
CA GLU A 119 26.88 4.77 3.96
C GLU A 119 26.97 3.24 4.04
N LEU A 120 25.86 2.51 3.84
CA LEU A 120 25.80 1.06 3.99
C LEU A 120 26.18 0.32 2.70
N THR A 121 27.01 -0.71 2.86
CA THR A 121 27.48 -1.55 1.74
C THR A 121 26.75 -2.89 1.65
N GLU A 122 26.14 -3.35 2.73
CA GLU A 122 25.37 -4.60 2.76
C GLU A 122 23.93 -4.36 2.30
N ALA A 123 23.39 -5.28 1.51
CA ALA A 123 22.01 -5.17 1.03
C ALA A 123 21.01 -5.07 2.20
N PRO A 124 19.97 -4.24 2.08
CA PRO A 124 19.05 -3.98 3.18
C PRO A 124 18.22 -5.22 3.50
N GLY A 125 18.05 -5.48 4.79
CA GLY A 125 17.09 -6.47 5.27
C GLY A 125 15.65 -5.99 5.19
N VAL A 126 14.70 -6.91 5.29
CA VAL A 126 13.25 -6.60 5.29
C VAL A 126 12.89 -5.62 6.41
N GLU A 127 13.49 -5.76 7.60
CA GLU A 127 13.26 -4.85 8.74
C GLU A 127 13.64 -3.39 8.44
N MET A 128 14.66 -3.18 7.59
CA MET A 128 15.07 -1.84 7.17
C MET A 128 14.05 -1.25 6.20
N ALA A 129 13.60 -2.02 5.21
CA ALA A 129 12.54 -1.60 4.30
C ALA A 129 11.23 -1.26 5.06
N GLU A 130 10.88 -2.04 6.09
CA GLU A 130 9.72 -1.74 6.96
C GLU A 130 9.90 -0.44 7.73
N THR A 131 11.13 -0.18 8.21
CA THR A 131 11.48 1.07 8.89
C THR A 131 11.35 2.28 7.95
N PHE A 132 11.83 2.15 6.72
CA PHE A 132 11.67 3.15 5.67
C PHE A 132 10.20 3.40 5.36
N LYS A 133 9.42 2.36 5.06
CA LYS A 133 7.99 2.50 4.79
C LYS A 133 7.25 3.18 5.93
N LYS A 134 7.54 2.81 7.18
CA LYS A 134 6.90 3.45 8.34
C LYS A 134 7.25 4.93 8.47
N ALA A 135 8.49 5.32 8.18
CA ALA A 135 8.89 6.72 8.17
C ALA A 135 8.19 7.47 7.02
N PHE A 136 8.15 6.88 5.83
CA PHE A 136 7.48 7.43 4.66
C PHE A 136 5.99 7.67 4.92
N ASP A 137 5.28 6.67 5.46
CA ASP A 137 3.85 6.72 5.75
C ASP A 137 3.47 7.77 6.82
N ALA A 138 4.43 8.26 7.60
CA ALA A 138 4.19 9.30 8.61
C ALA A 138 4.15 10.72 8.01
N MET A 139 4.66 10.90 6.78
CA MET A 139 4.68 12.19 6.09
C MET A 139 3.35 12.46 5.37
N THR A 140 3.02 13.74 5.20
CA THR A 140 1.97 14.20 4.27
C THR A 140 2.36 13.89 2.82
N LEU A 141 1.38 13.84 1.92
CA LEU A 141 1.62 13.58 0.49
C LEU A 141 2.61 14.58 -0.14
N GLU A 142 2.43 15.87 0.10
CA GLU A 142 3.33 16.93 -0.38
C GLU A 142 4.79 16.66 0.05
N ASN A 143 5.01 16.32 1.32
CA ASN A 143 6.34 16.00 1.81
C ASN A 143 6.89 14.70 1.21
N LYS A 144 6.03 13.69 0.97
CA LYS A 144 6.44 12.42 0.36
C LYS A 144 7.00 12.59 -1.05
N GLU A 145 6.40 13.46 -1.86
CA GLU A 145 6.84 13.76 -3.23
C GLU A 145 8.26 14.36 -3.23
N ASP A 146 8.49 15.40 -2.41
CA ASP A 146 9.82 16.02 -2.32
C ASP A 146 10.87 15.05 -1.74
N ASN A 147 10.46 14.24 -0.75
CA ASN A 147 11.38 13.35 -0.03
C ASN A 147 11.66 12.04 -0.76
N ILE A 148 10.81 11.59 -1.68
CA ILE A 148 11.15 10.44 -2.51
C ILE A 148 12.26 10.81 -3.48
N ASP A 149 12.20 12.00 -4.08
CA ASP A 149 13.26 12.50 -4.98
C ASP A 149 14.60 12.63 -4.24
N TYR A 150 14.58 13.09 -2.98
CA TYR A 150 15.77 13.09 -2.11
C TYR A 150 16.38 11.68 -1.98
N ALA A 151 15.56 10.68 -1.67
CA ALA A 151 16.03 9.30 -1.51
C ALA A 151 16.57 8.70 -2.82
N LEU A 152 15.91 8.96 -3.96
CA LEU A 152 16.34 8.44 -5.25
C LEU A 152 17.70 8.99 -5.69
N HIS A 153 18.01 10.24 -5.34
CA HIS A 153 19.31 10.85 -5.64
C HIS A 153 20.47 10.30 -4.80
N LEU A 154 20.22 9.91 -3.55
CA LEU A 154 21.27 9.49 -2.62
C LEU A 154 21.44 7.98 -2.51
N LEU A 155 20.38 7.20 -2.68
CA LEU A 155 20.45 5.77 -2.44
C LEU A 155 21.30 5.04 -3.51
N PRO A 156 22.39 4.38 -3.10
CA PRO A 156 23.17 3.56 -4.02
C PRO A 156 22.38 2.30 -4.40
N ASP A 157 22.79 1.67 -5.51
CA ASP A 157 22.18 0.44 -6.03
C ASP A 157 22.08 -0.68 -4.98
N SER A 158 23.08 -0.79 -4.09
CA SER A 158 23.07 -1.77 -2.99
C SER A 158 21.93 -1.57 -2.01
N GLN A 159 21.40 -0.35 -1.86
CA GLN A 159 20.36 0.01 -0.91
C GLN A 159 18.99 0.24 -1.53
N PHE A 160 18.88 0.28 -2.85
CA PHE A 160 17.63 0.61 -3.54
C PHE A 160 16.42 -0.23 -3.08
N ALA A 161 16.66 -1.47 -2.67
CA ALA A 161 15.63 -2.38 -2.16
C ALA A 161 14.89 -1.90 -0.89
N VAL A 162 15.39 -0.88 -0.16
CA VAL A 162 14.63 -0.27 0.96
C VAL A 162 13.31 0.35 0.49
N LEU A 163 13.22 0.78 -0.78
CA LEU A 163 12.03 1.41 -1.35
C LEU A 163 10.99 0.41 -1.85
N TYR A 164 11.28 -0.89 -1.86
CA TYR A 164 10.39 -1.89 -2.47
C TYR A 164 9.03 -1.98 -1.78
N LEU A 165 8.96 -1.85 -0.46
CA LEU A 165 7.68 -1.87 0.22
C LEU A 165 6.80 -0.64 -0.09
N ILE A 166 7.41 0.47 -0.53
CA ILE A 166 6.70 1.65 -1.02
C ILE A 166 6.25 1.38 -2.46
N LEU A 167 7.18 0.96 -3.33
CA LEU A 167 6.91 0.68 -4.75
C LEU A 167 5.83 -0.39 -4.97
N PHE A 168 5.77 -1.44 -4.13
CA PHE A 168 4.77 -2.50 -4.25
C PHE A 168 3.44 -2.17 -3.55
N ASN A 169 3.32 -0.99 -2.92
CA ASN A 169 2.08 -0.56 -2.29
C ASN A 169 1.15 0.07 -3.32
N LYS A 170 0.20 -0.72 -3.84
CA LYS A 170 -0.81 -0.24 -4.82
C LYS A 170 -1.73 0.89 -4.35
N ASN A 171 -1.70 1.23 -3.06
CA ASN A 171 -2.46 2.35 -2.49
C ASN A 171 -1.62 3.63 -2.33
N GLU A 172 -0.35 3.59 -2.71
CA GLU A 172 0.49 4.79 -2.76
C GLU A 172 0.10 5.67 -3.96
N ASP A 173 0.49 6.94 -3.89
CA ASP A 173 0.26 7.87 -4.98
C ASP A 173 0.99 7.44 -6.26
N TYR A 174 0.33 7.61 -7.41
CA TYR A 174 0.89 7.21 -8.70
C TYR A 174 2.21 7.90 -8.98
N ASP A 175 2.34 9.20 -8.69
CA ASP A 175 3.53 9.99 -9.02
C ASP A 175 4.73 9.52 -8.19
N ILE A 176 4.52 9.16 -6.92
CA ILE A 176 5.55 8.54 -6.07
C ILE A 176 6.00 7.20 -6.65
N LEU A 177 5.05 6.34 -7.03
CA LEU A 177 5.35 5.02 -7.59
C LEU A 177 6.11 5.15 -8.92
N ASP A 178 5.67 6.06 -9.78
CA ASP A 178 6.26 6.34 -11.09
C ASP A 178 7.69 6.88 -10.97
N SER A 179 7.95 7.81 -10.03
CA SER A 179 9.31 8.31 -9.75
C SER A 179 10.26 7.17 -9.36
N ILE A 180 9.83 6.27 -8.47
CA ILE A 180 10.66 5.13 -8.06
C ILE A 180 10.89 4.16 -9.22
N LEU A 181 9.86 3.87 -10.02
CA LEU A 181 10.01 3.00 -11.19
C LEU A 181 10.95 3.61 -12.23
N CYS A 182 10.78 4.89 -12.56
CA CYS A 182 11.62 5.62 -13.51
C CYS A 182 13.09 5.60 -13.10
N ASP A 183 13.39 5.77 -11.81
CA ASP A 183 14.74 5.64 -11.30
C ASP A 183 15.25 4.19 -11.40
N ALA A 184 14.43 3.20 -11.03
CA ALA A 184 14.77 1.78 -11.15
C ALA A 184 15.12 1.37 -12.60
N LEU A 185 14.44 1.96 -13.59
CA LEU A 185 14.70 1.73 -15.01
C LEU A 185 16.05 2.26 -15.48
N ASN A 186 16.70 3.15 -14.72
CA ASN A 186 18.06 3.63 -15.01
C ASN A 186 19.15 2.82 -14.29
N ARG A 187 18.79 1.91 -13.39
CA ARG A 187 19.72 1.08 -12.60
C ARG A 187 20.15 -0.20 -13.34
N GLU A 188 21.06 -0.94 -12.72
CA GLU A 188 21.55 -2.23 -13.22
C GLU A 188 20.42 -3.25 -13.47
N GLU A 189 20.61 -4.13 -14.46
CA GLU A 189 19.65 -5.21 -14.78
C GLU A 189 19.39 -6.16 -13.61
N SER A 190 20.39 -6.34 -12.75
CA SER A 190 20.32 -7.15 -11.52
C SER A 190 19.24 -6.65 -10.55
N ILE A 191 18.90 -5.37 -10.59
CA ILE A 191 17.85 -4.70 -9.81
C ILE A 191 16.57 -4.60 -10.64
N LYS A 192 16.70 -4.06 -11.85
CA LYS A 192 15.60 -3.73 -12.76
C LYS A 192 14.76 -4.93 -13.15
N MET A 193 15.39 -6.02 -13.61
CA MET A 193 14.65 -7.15 -14.17
C MET A 193 13.85 -7.92 -13.12
N PRO A 194 14.38 -8.24 -11.92
CA PRO A 194 13.57 -8.83 -10.85
C PRO A 194 12.41 -7.93 -10.43
N LEU A 195 12.62 -6.63 -10.32
CA LEU A 195 11.60 -5.65 -9.92
C LEU A 195 10.44 -5.60 -10.92
N LEU A 196 10.73 -5.43 -12.22
CA LEU A 196 9.71 -5.39 -13.27
C LEU A 196 8.90 -6.69 -13.30
N ARG A 197 9.57 -7.84 -13.19
CA ARG A 197 8.90 -9.15 -13.18
C ARG A 197 8.03 -9.34 -11.95
N GLU A 198 8.39 -8.77 -10.81
CA GLU A 198 7.56 -8.81 -9.61
C GLU A 198 6.32 -7.92 -9.77
N LEU A 199 6.49 -6.67 -10.22
CA LEU A 199 5.37 -5.75 -10.47
C LEU A 199 4.36 -6.31 -11.47
N ARG A 200 4.82 -6.96 -12.54
CA ARG A 200 3.95 -7.57 -13.56
C ARG A 200 2.97 -8.62 -13.00
N LYS A 201 3.30 -9.24 -11.86
CA LYS A 201 2.43 -10.26 -11.25
C LYS A 201 1.14 -9.68 -10.70
N ASP A 202 1.13 -8.41 -10.30
CA ASP A 202 -0.05 -7.74 -9.75
C ASP A 202 -0.73 -6.87 -10.81
N LYS A 203 -1.81 -7.39 -11.41
CA LYS A 203 -2.61 -6.68 -12.42
C LYS A 203 -3.41 -5.50 -11.88
N GLU A 204 -3.54 -5.39 -10.56
CA GLU A 204 -4.23 -4.28 -9.91
C GLU A 204 -3.26 -3.15 -9.53
N HIS A 205 -1.94 -3.33 -9.75
CA HIS A 205 -0.96 -2.32 -9.45
C HIS A 205 -1.08 -1.12 -10.42
N PRO A 206 -1.01 0.14 -9.94
CA PRO A 206 -1.14 1.32 -10.81
C PRO A 206 -0.15 1.35 -11.99
N LEU A 207 1.06 0.81 -11.76
CA LEU A 207 2.12 0.73 -12.76
C LEU A 207 2.05 -0.52 -13.66
N TRP A 208 1.05 -1.40 -13.48
CA TRP A 208 1.03 -2.71 -14.15
C TRP A 208 1.10 -2.60 -15.67
N GLU A 209 0.30 -1.73 -16.28
CA GLU A 209 0.27 -1.58 -17.73
C GLU A 209 1.60 -1.09 -18.30
N GLU A 210 2.27 -0.17 -17.60
CA GLU A 210 3.57 0.34 -18.02
C GLU A 210 4.65 -0.74 -17.92
N VAL A 211 4.66 -1.48 -16.81
CA VAL A 211 5.59 -2.59 -16.60
C VAL A 211 5.39 -3.70 -17.63
N ASP A 212 4.14 -4.04 -17.98
CA ASP A 212 3.82 -5.05 -19.00
C ASP A 212 4.38 -4.62 -20.37
N ARG A 213 4.14 -3.36 -20.78
CA ARG A 213 4.69 -2.80 -22.03
C ARG A 213 6.22 -2.80 -22.06
N ILE A 214 6.86 -2.40 -20.96
CA ILE A 214 8.33 -2.38 -20.87
C ILE A 214 8.90 -3.79 -21.03
N LEU A 215 8.32 -4.77 -20.33
CA LEU A 215 8.79 -6.16 -20.39
C LEU A 215 8.52 -6.81 -21.75
N GLU A 216 7.42 -6.46 -22.44
CA GLU A 216 7.19 -6.90 -23.82
C GLU A 216 8.32 -6.43 -24.76
N VAL A 217 8.77 -5.19 -24.64
CA VAL A 217 9.88 -4.66 -25.45
C VAL A 217 11.21 -5.33 -25.10
N ILE A 218 11.49 -5.56 -23.82
CA ILE A 218 12.78 -6.12 -23.36
C ILE A 218 12.88 -7.63 -23.64
N ASP A 219 11.80 -8.40 -23.43
CA ASP A 219 11.83 -9.86 -23.64
C ASP A 219 11.85 -10.24 -25.14
N ASP A 220 11.52 -9.31 -26.04
CA ASP A 220 11.51 -9.50 -27.51
C ASP A 220 12.87 -9.21 -28.18
N ASP A 221 13.83 -8.63 -27.47
CA ASP A 221 15.22 -8.35 -27.93
C ASP A 221 16.21 -9.49 -27.59
#